data_AF-A0A8H7SIS1-F1
#
_entry.id   AF-A0A8H7SIS1-F1
#
_cell.length_a   1.000
_cell.length_b   1.000
_cell.length_c   1.000
_cell.angle_alpha   90.00
_cell.angle_beta   90.00
_cell.angle_gamma   90.00
#
_symmetry.space_group_name_H-M   'P 1'
#
loop_
_entity.id
_entity.type
_entity.pdbx_description
1 polymer ?
#
loop_
_entity_poly.entity_id
_entity_poly.type
_entity_poly.pdbx_seq_one_letter_code
_entity_poly.pdbx_strand_id
1 'polypeptide(L)'
;MAILSQGVGYGVVLGLGALFALIMTFITFLCKRYLHEVQTSEMYMTAQRTVKTGLVASAIVSSWTWAATLLTSTEVAYKYGVSGPIWYASGAVVQVLLFAVLAIELKRRAPNAHTFLEVVLARYGKGAHSVYLFFATVANIVMSFLLKYIYTNFFFIYLACYIYVASWW
;
A
#
# COMPACT_ATOMS: atom_id res chain seq x y z
N MET A 1 14.49 -5.88 -31.79
CA MET A 1 14.26 -6.01 -30.33
C MET A 1 14.95 -7.28 -29.87
N ALA A 2 16.06 -7.18 -29.14
CA ALA A 2 16.72 -8.37 -28.60
C ALA A 2 15.80 -8.99 -27.54
N ILE A 3 15.26 -10.18 -27.83
CA ILE A 3 14.49 -10.97 -26.88
C ILE A 3 15.51 -11.46 -25.84
N LEU A 4 15.46 -10.86 -24.65
CA LEU A 4 16.25 -11.32 -23.50
C LEU A 4 16.02 -12.83 -23.35
N SER A 5 17.09 -13.62 -23.21
CA SER A 5 16.93 -15.07 -23.09
C SER A 5 16.05 -15.39 -21.88
N GLN A 6 15.20 -16.40 -22.00
CA GLN A 6 14.30 -16.81 -20.91
C GLN A 6 15.09 -17.07 -19.61
N GLY A 7 16.34 -17.55 -19.72
CA GLY A 7 17.26 -17.73 -18.59
C GLY A 7 17.60 -16.43 -17.85
N VAL A 8 17.79 -15.31 -18.55
CA VAL A 8 17.99 -14.00 -17.89
C VAL A 8 16.69 -13.55 -17.20
N GLY A 9 15.53 -13.82 -17.81
CA GLY A 9 14.23 -13.54 -17.18
C GLY A 9 14.03 -14.29 -15.87
N TYR A 10 14.27 -15.61 -15.85
CA TYR A 10 14.22 -16.41 -14.63
C TYR A 10 15.29 -16.00 -13.63
N GLY A 11 16.50 -15.68 -14.08
CA GLY A 11 17.58 -15.20 -13.23
C GLY A 11 17.25 -13.89 -12.52
N VAL A 12 16.59 -12.94 -13.21
CA VAL A 12 16.17 -11.68 -12.59
C VAL A 12 15.00 -11.91 -11.63
N VAL A 13 13.96 -12.64 -12.02
CA VAL A 13 12.77 -12.81 -11.16
C VAL A 13 13.09 -13.66 -9.94
N LEU A 14 13.72 -14.82 -10.13
CA LEU A 14 14.01 -15.75 -9.03
C LEU A 14 15.27 -15.34 -8.28
N GLY A 15 16.32 -14.90 -8.97
CA GLY A 15 17.60 -14.53 -8.35
C GLY A 15 17.52 -13.23 -7.57
N LEU A 16 16.99 -12.15 -8.18
CA LEU A 16 16.81 -10.87 -7.47
C LEU A 16 15.78 -11.01 -6.35
N GLY A 17 14.68 -11.74 -6.60
CA GLY A 17 13.65 -12.01 -5.61
C GLY A 17 14.17 -12.79 -4.40
N ALA A 18 14.92 -13.87 -4.65
CA ALA A 18 15.54 -14.66 -3.59
C ALA A 18 16.59 -13.85 -2.80
N LEU A 19 17.44 -13.08 -3.50
CA LEU A 19 18.42 -12.21 -2.85
C LEU A 19 17.74 -11.18 -1.94
N PHE A 20 16.69 -10.52 -2.44
CA PHE A 20 15.93 -9.54 -1.66
C PHE A 20 15.26 -10.19 -0.43
N ALA A 21 14.67 -11.38 -0.60
CA ALA A 21 14.07 -12.12 0.51
C ALA A 21 15.12 -12.51 1.57
N LEU A 22 16.32 -12.94 1.16
CA LEU A 22 17.42 -13.25 2.07
C LEU A 22 17.88 -12.00 2.84
N ILE A 23 18.03 -10.87 2.16
CA ILE A 23 18.41 -9.60 2.79
C ILE A 23 17.36 -9.18 3.82
N MET A 24 16.07 -9.21 3.46
CA MET A 24 14.99 -8.84 4.39
C MET A 24 14.93 -9.79 5.59
N THR A 25 15.07 -11.09 5.36
CA THR A 25 15.11 -12.09 6.44
C THR A 25 16.29 -11.83 7.38
N PHE A 26 17.45 -11.47 6.83
CA PHE A 26 18.62 -11.13 7.61
C PHE A 26 18.42 -9.84 8.43
N ILE A 27 17.81 -8.80 7.85
CA ILE A 27 17.46 -7.57 8.56
C ILE A 27 16.48 -7.88 9.72
N THR A 28 15.44 -8.67 9.49
CA THR A 28 14.51 -9.09 10.54
C THR A 28 15.21 -9.87 11.65
N PHE A 29 16.17 -10.75 11.30
CA PHE A 29 16.99 -11.46 12.27
C PHE A 29 17.85 -10.50 13.12
N LEU A 30 18.46 -9.49 12.50
CA LEU A 30 19.22 -8.45 13.21
C LEU A 30 18.32 -7.63 14.15
N CYS A 31 17.14 -7.20 13.70
CA CYS A 31 16.18 -6.49 14.55
C CYS A 31 15.78 -7.35 15.76
N LYS A 32 15.51 -8.64 15.55
CA LYS A 32 15.20 -9.57 16.64
C LYS A 32 16.38 -9.73 17.62
N ARG A 33 17.61 -9.80 17.13
CA ARG A 33 18.82 -10.07 17.93
C ARG A 33 19.33 -8.87 18.73
N TYR A 34 19.26 -7.67 18.15
CA TYR A 34 19.83 -6.45 18.74
C TYR A 34 18.76 -5.57 19.38
N LEU A 35 17.58 -5.47 18.75
CA LEU A 35 16.49 -4.61 19.21
C LEU A 35 15.52 -5.33 20.17
N HIS A 36 15.71 -6.64 20.38
CA HIS A 36 14.88 -7.48 21.27
C HIS A 36 13.38 -7.37 20.96
N GLU A 37 13.03 -7.13 19.70
CA GLU A 37 11.64 -7.01 19.27
C GLU A 37 10.92 -8.35 19.40
N VAL A 38 9.95 -8.41 20.32
CA VAL A 38 9.01 -9.52 20.42
C VAL A 38 7.90 -9.27 19.41
N GLN A 39 7.85 -10.12 18.38
CA GLN A 39 6.82 -10.06 17.34
C GLN A 39 5.47 -10.52 17.91
N THR A 40 4.74 -9.60 18.54
CA THR A 40 3.34 -9.77 18.91
C THR A 40 2.43 -9.28 17.78
N SER A 41 1.17 -9.71 17.76
CA SER A 41 0.18 -9.21 16.79
C SER A 41 0.00 -7.69 16.88
N GLU A 42 0.11 -7.11 18.07
CA GLU A 42 0.07 -5.65 18.27
C GLU A 42 1.33 -4.95 17.75
N MET A 43 2.50 -5.57 17.84
CA MET A 43 3.74 -5.04 17.25
C MET A 43 3.68 -5.08 15.72
N TYR A 44 3.20 -6.18 15.13
CA TYR A 44 3.06 -6.31 13.69
C TYR A 44 1.99 -5.37 13.13
N MET A 45 0.86 -5.25 13.84
CA MET A 45 -0.23 -4.41 13.40
C MET A 45 0.05 -2.95 13.67
N THR A 46 0.66 -2.55 14.79
CA THR A 46 0.70 -1.13 15.25
C THR A 46 2.05 -0.58 15.63
N ALA A 47 3.13 -1.34 15.46
CA ALA A 47 4.49 -0.98 15.86
C ALA A 47 4.57 -0.35 17.27
N GLN A 48 3.73 -0.85 18.18
CA GLN A 48 3.53 -0.35 19.55
C GLN A 48 3.21 1.16 19.66
N ARG A 49 2.72 1.80 18.59
CA ARG A 49 2.51 3.26 18.50
C ARG A 49 3.78 4.08 18.83
N THR A 50 4.96 3.48 18.71
CA THR A 50 6.25 4.10 19.06
C THR A 50 6.90 4.85 17.89
N VAL A 51 6.40 4.62 16.67
CA VAL A 51 6.93 5.18 15.44
C VAL A 51 6.59 6.67 15.33
N LYS A 52 7.61 7.50 15.09
CA LYS A 52 7.42 8.96 14.93
C LYS A 52 6.61 9.26 13.66
N THR A 53 5.82 10.32 13.71
CA THR A 53 4.94 10.78 12.61
C THR A 53 5.66 10.93 11.26
N GLY A 54 6.91 11.38 11.25
CA GLY A 54 7.71 11.49 10.03
C GLY A 54 8.02 10.15 9.37
N LEU A 55 8.30 9.10 10.16
CA LEU A 55 8.55 7.76 9.64
C LEU A 55 7.25 7.11 9.14
N VAL A 56 6.14 7.34 9.85
CA VAL A 56 4.80 6.95 9.39
C VAL A 56 4.44 7.63 8.06
N ALA A 57 4.67 8.94 7.93
CA ALA A 57 4.41 9.67 6.69
C ALA A 57 5.24 9.13 5.52
N SER A 58 6.52 8.82 5.75
CA SER A 58 7.38 8.21 4.73
C SER A 58 6.89 6.82 4.31
N ALA A 59 6.44 5.99 5.25
CA ALA A 59 5.89 4.67 4.95
C ALA A 59 4.62 4.76 4.08
N ILE A 60 3.75 5.73 4.36
CA ILE A 60 2.53 6.00 3.58
C ILE A 60 2.87 6.44 2.14
N VAL A 61 3.85 7.33 1.97
CA VAL A 61 4.28 7.77 0.63
C VAL A 61 4.91 6.60 -0.15
N SER A 62 5.67 5.75 0.55
CA SER A 62 6.27 4.56 -0.04
C SER A 62 5.23 3.53 -0.49
N SER A 63 4.17 3.27 0.29
CA SER A 63 3.15 2.29 -0.08
C SER A 63 2.31 2.73 -1.28
N TRP A 64 2.20 4.03 -1.50
CA TRP A 64 1.52 4.61 -2.66
C TRP A 64 2.39 4.67 -3.93
N THR A 65 3.71 4.71 -3.78
CA THR A 65 4.66 4.78 -4.90
C THR A 65 4.88 3.40 -5.50
N TRP A 66 3.98 2.98 -6.39
CA TRP A 66 4.07 1.68 -7.08
C TRP A 66 4.59 1.78 -8.53
N ALA A 67 4.97 0.65 -9.14
CA ALA A 67 5.51 0.64 -10.50
C ALA A 67 4.54 1.20 -11.57
N ALA A 68 3.23 0.94 -11.43
CA ALA A 68 2.25 1.38 -12.41
C ALA A 68 2.08 2.91 -12.46
N THR A 69 2.12 3.60 -11.30
CA THR A 69 2.01 5.08 -11.23
C THR A 69 3.24 5.72 -11.84
N LEU A 70 4.43 5.15 -11.58
CA LEU A 70 5.67 5.62 -12.19
C LEU A 70 5.62 5.44 -13.71
N LEU A 71 5.18 4.27 -14.19
CA LEU A 71 5.04 4.00 -15.62
C LEU A 71 4.05 4.97 -16.28
N THR A 72 2.84 5.10 -15.74
CA THR A 72 1.84 6.02 -16.26
C THR A 72 2.32 7.47 -16.21
N SER A 73 2.98 7.89 -15.12
CA SER A 73 3.55 9.23 -14.99
C SER A 73 4.61 9.50 -16.06
N THR A 74 5.50 8.55 -16.33
CA THR A 74 6.48 8.68 -17.42
C THR A 74 5.83 8.69 -18.79
N GLU A 75 4.74 7.97 -18.99
CA GLU A 75 4.00 7.97 -20.26
C GLU A 75 3.35 9.34 -20.52
N VAL A 76 2.70 9.95 -19.53
CA VAL A 76 2.17 11.32 -19.68
C VAL A 76 3.28 12.36 -19.75
N ALA A 77 4.44 12.15 -19.12
CA ALA A 77 5.62 13.00 -19.31
C ALA A 77 6.10 12.97 -20.76
N TYR A 78 6.14 11.79 -21.37
CA TYR A 78 6.57 11.61 -22.75
C TYR A 78 5.62 12.29 -23.74
N LYS A 79 4.31 12.22 -23.48
CA LYS A 79 3.27 12.79 -24.37
C LYS A 79 3.07 14.30 -24.19
N TYR A 80 3.12 14.80 -22.95
CA TYR A 80 2.70 16.16 -22.61
C TYR A 80 3.82 17.00 -21.96
N GLY A 81 5.05 16.47 -21.87
CA GLY A 81 6.16 17.13 -21.20
C GLY A 81 5.95 17.20 -19.67
N VAL A 82 6.63 18.16 -19.02
CA VAL A 82 6.63 18.31 -17.55
C VAL A 82 5.24 18.61 -16.98
N SER A 83 4.34 19.21 -17.76
CA SER A 83 2.98 19.52 -17.31
C SER A 83 2.13 18.27 -17.07
N GLY A 84 2.34 17.19 -17.84
CA GLY A 84 1.57 15.95 -17.73
C GLY A 84 1.65 15.30 -16.34
N PRO A 85 2.87 14.99 -15.84
CA PRO A 85 3.07 14.47 -14.49
C PRO A 85 2.58 15.41 -13.38
N ILE A 86 2.73 16.73 -13.55
CA ILE A 86 2.28 17.71 -12.56
C ILE A 86 0.75 17.66 -12.41
N TRP A 87 0.01 17.65 -13.52
CA TRP A 87 -1.45 17.54 -13.49
C TRP A 87 -1.91 16.19 -12.96
N TYR A 88 -1.24 15.10 -13.34
CA TYR A 88 -1.51 13.76 -12.81
C TYR A 88 -1.31 13.69 -11.29
N ALA A 89 -0.18 14.19 -10.79
CA ALA A 89 0.12 14.24 -9.36
C ALA A 89 -0.87 15.15 -8.61
N SER A 90 -1.21 16.30 -9.18
CA SER A 90 -2.16 17.25 -8.57
C SER A 90 -3.53 16.63 -8.34
N GLY A 91 -4.04 15.87 -9.32
CA GLY A 91 -5.31 15.15 -9.18
C GLY A 91 -5.28 14.11 -8.06
N ALA A 92 -4.17 13.39 -7.90
CA ALA A 92 -4.02 12.42 -6.83
C ALA A 92 -3.86 13.06 -5.44
N VAL A 93 -3.14 14.18 -5.34
CA VAL A 93 -2.93 14.91 -4.07
C VAL A 93 -4.26 15.37 -3.46
N VAL A 94 -5.20 15.87 -4.28
CA VAL A 94 -6.52 16.28 -3.79
C VAL A 94 -7.27 15.12 -3.15
N GLN A 95 -7.23 13.93 -3.77
CA GLN A 95 -7.88 12.73 -3.23
C GLN A 95 -7.25 12.32 -1.90
N VAL A 96 -5.92 12.31 -1.82
CA VAL A 96 -5.17 11.99 -0.60
C VAL A 96 -5.52 12.94 0.54
N LEU A 97 -5.60 14.25 0.28
CA LEU A 97 -5.95 15.24 1.30
C LEU A 97 -7.37 15.02 1.84
N LEU A 98 -8.34 14.73 0.97
CA LEU A 98 -9.70 14.43 1.40
C LEU A 98 -9.77 13.18 2.28
N PHE A 99 -9.07 12.11 1.90
CA PHE A 99 -9.01 10.89 2.70
C PHE A 99 -8.26 11.07 4.02
N ALA A 100 -7.23 11.92 4.06
CA ALA A 100 -6.52 12.23 5.29
C ALA A 100 -7.44 12.89 6.32
N VAL A 101 -8.28 13.85 5.91
CA VAL A 101 -9.27 14.48 6.80
C VAL A 101 -10.28 13.45 7.33
N LEU A 102 -10.80 12.58 6.46
CA LEU A 102 -11.73 11.51 6.88
C LEU A 102 -11.08 10.52 7.86
N ALA A 103 -9.81 10.16 7.63
CA ALA A 103 -9.07 9.25 8.50
C ALA A 103 -8.83 9.86 9.89
N ILE A 104 -8.48 11.15 9.96
CA ILE A 104 -8.31 11.88 11.22
C ILE A 104 -9.62 11.88 12.01
N GLU A 105 -10.74 12.21 11.37
CA GLU A 105 -12.05 12.23 12.01
C GLU A 105 -12.49 10.83 12.48
N LEU A 106 -12.16 9.78 11.71
CA LEU A 106 -12.44 8.42 12.10
C LEU A 106 -11.64 8.02 13.36
N LYS A 107 -10.36 8.38 13.43
CA LYS A 107 -9.51 8.04 14.58
C LYS A 107 -9.90 8.81 15.85
N ARG A 108 -10.41 10.04 15.71
CA ARG A 108 -10.99 10.81 16.82
C ARG A 108 -12.23 10.13 17.42
N ARG A 109 -13.04 9.45 16.60
CA ARG A 109 -14.29 8.78 17.02
C ARG A 109 -14.09 7.32 17.45
N ALA A 110 -13.12 6.61 16.89
CA ALA A 110 -12.83 5.21 17.17
C ALA A 110 -11.31 4.97 17.36
N PRO A 111 -10.72 5.43 18.48
CA PRO A 111 -9.27 5.39 18.68
C PRO A 111 -8.69 3.96 18.76
N ASN A 112 -9.50 2.99 19.23
CA ASN A 112 -9.08 1.60 19.45
C ASN A 112 -9.33 0.66 18.26
N ALA A 113 -9.94 1.13 17.16
CA ALA A 113 -10.21 0.26 16.01
C ALA A 113 -8.94 -0.01 15.20
N HIS A 114 -8.57 -1.29 15.06
CA HIS A 114 -7.39 -1.80 14.36
C HIS A 114 -7.56 -1.94 12.85
N THR A 115 -8.79 -1.99 12.35
CA THR A 115 -9.04 -2.01 10.91
C THR A 115 -10.28 -1.17 10.59
N PHE A 116 -10.40 -0.69 9.34
CA PHE A 116 -11.65 -0.04 8.92
C PHE A 116 -12.84 -0.99 9.03
N LEU A 117 -12.60 -2.29 8.86
CA LEU A 117 -13.61 -3.34 8.92
C LEU A 117 -14.23 -3.47 10.32
N GLU A 118 -13.46 -3.21 11.38
CA GLU A 118 -13.98 -3.15 12.76
C GLU A 118 -14.93 -1.97 12.94
N VAL A 119 -14.62 -0.82 12.33
CA VAL A 119 -15.54 0.35 12.33
C VAL A 119 -16.82 0.00 11.60
N VAL A 120 -16.73 -0.66 10.44
CA VAL A 120 -17.90 -1.10 9.67
C VAL A 120 -18.72 -2.09 10.49
N LEU A 121 -18.08 -3.03 11.19
CA LEU A 121 -18.76 -3.98 12.07
C LEU A 121 -19.49 -3.28 13.21
N ALA A 122 -18.82 -2.34 13.89
CA ALA A 122 -19.38 -1.59 15.00
C ALA A 122 -20.56 -0.68 14.58
N ARG A 123 -20.55 -0.17 13.34
CA ARG A 123 -21.58 0.76 12.84
C ARG A 123 -22.73 0.09 12.09
N TYR A 124 -22.44 -0.90 11.25
CA TYR A 124 -23.39 -1.48 10.28
C TYR A 124 -23.66 -2.98 10.54
N GLY A 125 -23.00 -3.58 11.53
CA GLY A 125 -23.22 -4.96 11.93
C GLY A 125 -22.56 -6.00 11.02
N LYS A 126 -22.82 -7.28 11.31
CA LYS A 126 -22.11 -8.43 10.72
C LYS A 126 -22.35 -8.61 9.22
N GLY A 127 -23.56 -8.29 8.73
CA GLY A 127 -23.91 -8.44 7.31
C GLY A 127 -23.09 -7.52 6.43
N ALA A 128 -23.07 -6.22 6.74
CA ALA A 128 -22.24 -5.25 6.03
C ALA A 128 -20.74 -5.58 6.17
N HIS A 129 -20.28 -5.96 7.36
CA HIS A 129 -18.89 -6.35 7.57
C HIS A 129 -18.45 -7.50 6.65
N SER A 130 -19.26 -8.55 6.50
CA SER A 130 -18.95 -9.70 5.64
C SER A 130 -18.83 -9.28 4.16
N VAL A 131 -19.74 -8.43 3.69
CA VAL A 131 -19.71 -7.91 2.31
C VAL A 131 -18.46 -7.08 2.07
N TYR A 132 -18.16 -6.14 2.97
CA TYR A 132 -16.96 -5.30 2.87
C TYR A 132 -15.66 -6.13 2.98
N LEU A 133 -15.65 -7.17 3.82
CA LEU A 133 -14.52 -8.09 3.94
C LEU A 133 -14.29 -8.90 2.66
N PHE A 134 -15.38 -9.37 2.02
CA PHE A 134 -15.29 -10.06 0.74
C PHE A 134 -14.75 -9.15 -0.36
N PHE A 135 -15.32 -7.95 -0.53
CA PHE A 135 -14.83 -6.97 -1.51
C PHE A 135 -13.38 -6.56 -1.25
N ALA A 136 -13.02 -6.34 0.01
CA ALA A 136 -11.65 -6.07 0.42
C ALA A 136 -10.69 -7.18 -0.02
N THR A 137 -11.02 -8.43 0.28
CA THR A 137 -10.17 -9.59 -0.02
C THR A 137 -10.03 -9.78 -1.53
N VAL A 138 -11.16 -9.71 -2.26
CA VAL A 138 -11.17 -9.80 -3.72
C VAL A 138 -10.36 -8.68 -4.35
N ALA A 139 -10.49 -7.43 -3.88
CA ALA A 139 -9.73 -6.30 -4.40
C ALA A 139 -8.20 -6.48 -4.21
N ASN A 140 -7.74 -6.99 -3.07
CA ASN A 140 -6.32 -7.28 -2.85
C ASN A 140 -5.79 -8.41 -3.73
N ILE A 141 -6.59 -9.48 -3.88
CA ILE A 141 -6.27 -10.61 -4.75
C ILE A 141 -6.16 -10.11 -6.18
N VAL A 142 -7.20 -9.42 -6.68
CA VAL A 142 -7.21 -8.83 -8.02
C VAL A 142 -6.03 -7.88 -8.18
N MET A 143 -5.74 -6.99 -7.24
CA MET A 143 -4.60 -6.08 -7.35
C MET A 143 -3.25 -6.81 -7.47
N SER A 144 -3.07 -7.89 -6.70
CA SER A 144 -1.85 -8.71 -6.74
C SER A 144 -1.67 -9.44 -8.07
N PHE A 145 -2.77 -9.87 -8.71
CA PHE A 145 -2.76 -10.58 -9.99
C PHE A 145 -2.82 -9.65 -11.22
N LEU A 146 -3.53 -8.52 -11.11
CA LEU A 146 -3.87 -7.60 -12.20
C LEU A 146 -2.82 -6.50 -12.40
N LEU A 147 -1.72 -6.52 -11.64
CA LEU A 147 -0.55 -5.65 -11.84
C LEU A 147 0.06 -5.76 -13.27
N LYS A 148 -0.42 -6.71 -14.08
CA LYS A 148 -0.04 -6.93 -15.48
C LYS A 148 -1.04 -6.40 -16.53
N TYR A 149 -2.28 -6.07 -16.16
CA TYR A 149 -3.32 -5.66 -17.12
C TYR A 149 -3.83 -4.25 -16.83
N ILE A 150 -3.56 -3.40 -17.80
CA ILE A 150 -3.68 -1.95 -17.84
C ILE A 150 -5.15 -1.45 -17.72
N TYR A 151 -5.28 -0.19 -17.27
CA TYR A 151 -6.42 0.74 -17.26
C TYR A 151 -6.88 1.22 -15.88
N THR A 152 -6.10 2.17 -15.36
CA THR A 152 -6.23 2.75 -14.03
C THR A 152 -6.89 4.13 -14.11
N ASN A 153 -8.18 4.21 -13.83
CA ASN A 153 -8.82 5.49 -13.46
C ASN A 153 -9.96 5.30 -12.43
N PHE A 154 -10.67 4.17 -12.43
CA PHE A 154 -11.74 3.92 -11.45
C PHE A 154 -11.28 3.12 -10.20
N PHE A 155 -10.11 2.49 -10.26
CA PHE A 155 -9.58 1.64 -9.18
C PHE A 155 -8.84 2.44 -8.09
N PHE A 156 -8.42 3.68 -8.38
CA PHE A 156 -7.67 4.51 -7.43
C PHE A 156 -8.51 4.98 -6.22
N ILE A 157 -9.82 5.18 -6.38
CA ILE A 157 -10.70 5.59 -5.27
C ILE A 157 -10.89 4.44 -4.26
N TYR A 158 -11.03 3.21 -4.76
CA TYR A 158 -11.18 2.03 -3.90
C TYR A 158 -9.87 1.64 -3.22
N LEU A 159 -8.75 1.80 -3.92
CA LEU A 159 -7.42 1.52 -3.38
C LEU A 159 -6.91 2.62 -2.43
N ALA A 160 -7.22 3.90 -2.68
CA ALA A 160 -6.87 4.98 -1.76
C ALA A 160 -7.58 4.81 -0.41
N CYS A 161 -8.85 4.39 -0.42
CA CYS A 161 -9.59 4.08 0.81
C CYS A 161 -9.03 2.84 1.53
N TYR A 162 -8.50 1.87 0.77
CA TYR A 162 -8.03 0.58 1.32
C TYR A 162 -6.57 0.60 1.79
N ILE A 163 -5.64 1.11 0.97
CA ILE A 163 -4.22 1.22 1.31
C ILE A 163 -4.00 2.27 2.40
N TYR A 164 -4.72 3.41 2.39
CA TYR A 164 -4.58 4.33 3.52
C TYR A 164 -5.02 3.62 4.80
N VAL A 165 -6.24 3.06 4.89
CA VAL A 165 -6.73 2.50 6.17
C VAL A 165 -6.08 1.17 6.59
N ALA A 166 -5.51 0.41 5.67
CA ALA A 166 -4.67 -0.75 6.00
C ALA A 166 -3.23 -0.38 6.43
N SER A 167 -2.74 0.82 6.07
CA SER A 167 -1.39 1.30 6.43
C SER A 167 -1.40 2.30 7.60
N TRP A 168 -2.56 2.59 8.22
CA TRP A 168 -2.68 3.53 9.35
C TRP A 168 -2.36 2.90 10.70
N TRP A 169 -1.32 2.07 10.70
CA TRP A 169 -0.69 1.54 11.89
C TRP A 169 0.78 1.23 11.67
#